data_AF-A0A1X7BRZ6-F1
#
_entry.id   AF-A0A1X7BRZ6-F1
#
_cell.length_a   1.000
_cell.length_b   1.000
_cell.length_c   1.000
_cell.angle_alpha   90.00
_cell.angle_beta   90.00
_cell.angle_gamma   90.00
#
_symmetry.space_group_name_H-M   'P 1'
#
loop_
_entity.id
_entity.type
_entity.pdbx_description
1 polymer ?
#
loop_
_entity_poly.entity_id
_entity_poly.type
_entity_poly.pdbx_seq_one_letter_code
_entity_poly.pdbx_strand_id
1 'polypeptide(L)'
;MTIPSDAETRRAVKPVICYPNDTLPAPDLALYQAARATAEKTDEVLIPARKAACFRVPAGHFFRISSIEGPQVGDLNLWNSNDLSERFYSGKSRALHGTHLTVGERMWSSFPTLRPMATITTDTLGWYGIDEFGGSVHDVIGTRCDPYTGNLLSGTHYHHCCHSNLIRALAEDTGMSYAEAEPHVHDVLNVFMCTGFTRDTGQYFMKASPVRPGDHLEFFAEIDLLGALSACPGGDCSSEHSSDEAACYPLLVEVFAPAPGTLDGWQSPPVNGYNRQHKD
;
A
#
# COMPACT_ATOMS: atom_id res chain seq x y z
N MET A 1 30.42 22.32 -16.00
CA MET A 1 29.57 23.36 -15.37
C MET A 1 30.36 23.97 -14.22
N THR A 2 30.37 25.30 -14.10
CA THR A 2 31.04 26.02 -13.02
C THR A 2 30.13 26.04 -11.77
N ILE A 3 30.67 25.63 -10.62
CA ILE A 3 29.93 25.66 -9.34
C ILE A 3 29.83 27.13 -8.87
N PRO A 4 28.64 27.64 -8.51
CA PRO A 4 28.50 28.99 -7.96
C PRO A 4 29.31 29.19 -6.68
N SER A 5 29.83 30.40 -6.44
CA SER A 5 30.63 30.72 -5.25
C SER A 5 29.84 30.65 -3.93
N ASP A 6 28.51 30.69 -4.00
CA ASP A 6 27.59 30.58 -2.86
C ASP A 6 26.93 29.20 -2.75
N ALA A 7 27.43 28.18 -3.46
CA ALA A 7 26.80 26.86 -3.53
C ALA A 7 26.67 26.18 -2.15
N GLU A 8 27.65 26.32 -1.27
CA GLU A 8 27.59 25.77 0.09
C GLU A 8 26.48 26.43 0.90
N THR A 9 26.35 27.75 0.83
CA THR A 9 25.26 28.50 1.47
C THR A 9 23.88 28.03 0.99
N ARG A 10 23.73 27.76 -0.31
CA ARG A 10 22.46 27.25 -0.87
C ARG A 10 22.12 25.84 -0.37
N ARG A 11 23.11 24.95 -0.26
CA ARG A 11 22.91 23.57 0.25
C ARG A 11 22.66 23.53 1.76
N ALA A 12 23.20 24.48 2.52
CA ALA A 12 23.07 24.54 3.97
C ALA A 12 21.69 25.01 4.47
N VAL A 13 20.80 25.45 3.57
CA VAL A 13 19.42 25.82 3.94
C VAL A 13 18.72 24.62 4.56
N LYS A 14 18.18 24.81 5.77
CA LYS A 14 17.51 23.74 6.52
C LYS A 14 16.22 23.31 5.83
N PRO A 15 15.92 22.00 5.81
CA PRO A 15 14.66 21.51 5.25
C PRO A 15 13.46 21.97 6.09
N VAL A 16 12.32 22.13 5.43
CA VAL A 16 11.00 22.34 6.05
C VAL A 16 10.11 21.19 5.61
N ILE A 17 9.47 20.51 6.57
CA ILE A 17 8.52 19.43 6.28
C ILE A 17 7.27 20.03 5.64
N CYS A 18 6.86 19.51 4.49
CA CYS A 18 5.73 20.04 3.72
C CYS A 18 4.38 19.88 4.44
N TYR A 19 4.19 18.75 5.14
CA TYR A 19 2.97 18.41 5.87
C TYR A 19 3.35 17.84 7.24
N PRO A 20 3.49 18.68 8.28
CA PRO A 20 3.84 18.23 9.63
C PRO A 20 2.76 17.31 10.23
N ASN A 21 3.17 16.27 10.97
CA ASN A 21 2.25 15.26 11.49
C ASN A 21 1.15 15.82 12.42
N ASP A 22 1.45 16.89 13.16
CA ASP A 22 0.50 17.57 14.06
C ASP A 22 -0.63 18.31 13.31
N THR A 23 -0.51 18.47 11.99
CA THR A 23 -1.57 19.02 11.12
C THR A 23 -2.54 17.97 10.60
N LEU A 24 -2.24 16.67 10.75
CA LEU A 24 -3.12 15.60 10.30
C LEU A 24 -4.20 15.33 11.35
N PRO A 25 -5.47 15.10 10.95
CA PRO A 25 -6.49 14.61 11.87
C PRO A 25 -6.00 13.30 12.49
N ALA A 26 -5.98 13.16 13.82
CA ALA A 26 -5.54 11.91 14.45
C ALA A 26 -6.62 10.82 14.33
N PRO A 27 -6.29 9.56 13.96
CA PRO A 27 -7.24 8.47 14.04
C PRO A 27 -7.44 8.05 15.51
N ASP A 28 -8.64 7.60 15.86
CA ASP A 28 -8.92 7.07 17.18
C ASP A 28 -8.45 5.61 17.28
N LEU A 29 -7.13 5.43 17.38
CA LEU A 29 -6.52 4.10 17.43
C LEU A 29 -6.97 3.30 18.66
N ALA A 30 -7.28 3.97 19.77
CA ALA A 30 -7.76 3.30 20.97
C ALA A 30 -9.15 2.69 20.71
N LEU A 31 -10.05 3.43 20.05
CA LEU A 31 -11.33 2.90 19.61
C LEU A 31 -11.16 1.72 18.64
N TYR A 32 -10.28 1.85 17.65
CA TYR A 32 -10.06 0.79 16.66
C TYR A 32 -9.48 -0.48 17.31
N GLN A 33 -8.54 -0.35 18.24
CA GLN A 33 -7.98 -1.47 18.99
C GLN A 33 -9.03 -2.15 19.88
N ALA A 34 -9.88 -1.36 20.55
CA ALA A 34 -10.98 -1.90 21.36
C ALA A 34 -12.00 -2.67 20.50
N ALA A 35 -12.38 -2.12 19.34
CA ALA A 35 -13.26 -2.80 18.39
C ALA A 35 -12.61 -4.10 17.87
N ARG A 36 -11.32 -4.04 17.48
CA ARG A 36 -10.57 -5.19 16.98
C ARG A 36 -10.50 -6.35 17.98
N ALA A 37 -10.37 -6.05 19.27
CA ALA A 37 -10.31 -7.04 20.34
C ALA A 37 -11.59 -7.88 20.47
N THR A 38 -12.72 -7.37 19.95
CA THR A 38 -14.01 -8.08 19.91
C THR A 38 -14.31 -8.71 18.55
N ALA A 39 -13.46 -8.48 17.55
CA ALA A 39 -13.77 -8.82 16.18
C ALA A 39 -13.61 -10.30 15.88
N GLU A 40 -14.61 -10.86 15.20
CA GLU A 40 -14.62 -12.25 14.75
C GLU A 40 -14.28 -12.32 13.26
N LYS A 41 -13.57 -13.38 12.86
CA LYS A 41 -13.23 -13.60 11.45
C LYS A 41 -14.50 -13.91 10.65
N THR A 42 -14.71 -13.19 9.56
CA THR A 42 -15.88 -13.34 8.69
C THR A 42 -15.55 -13.85 7.30
N ASP A 43 -14.31 -13.65 6.83
CA ASP A 43 -13.89 -14.06 5.49
C ASP A 43 -12.37 -14.31 5.42
N GLU A 44 -11.93 -15.04 4.40
CA GLU A 44 -10.53 -15.19 4.05
C GLU A 44 -10.32 -15.37 2.55
N VAL A 45 -9.20 -14.85 2.04
CA VAL A 45 -8.77 -15.04 0.66
C VAL A 45 -7.29 -15.41 0.65
N LEU A 46 -6.98 -16.59 0.15
CA LEU A 46 -5.61 -17.01 -0.13
C LEU A 46 -5.16 -16.41 -1.47
N ILE A 47 -4.05 -15.68 -1.46
CA ILE A 47 -3.41 -15.13 -2.67
C ILE A 47 -2.31 -16.09 -3.10
N PRO A 48 -2.47 -16.85 -4.20
CA PRO A 48 -1.43 -17.76 -4.64
C PRO A 48 -0.18 -17.00 -5.11
N ALA A 49 0.99 -17.61 -4.97
CA ALA A 49 2.25 -17.08 -5.49
C ALA A 49 2.11 -16.67 -6.98
N ARG A 50 2.65 -15.49 -7.34
CA ARG A 50 2.62 -14.91 -8.70
C ARG A 50 1.21 -14.64 -9.25
N LYS A 51 0.20 -14.58 -8.39
CA LYS A 51 -1.19 -14.25 -8.73
C LYS A 51 -1.70 -13.13 -7.82
N ALA A 52 -2.89 -12.65 -8.14
CA ALA A 52 -3.65 -11.75 -7.28
C ALA A 52 -5.06 -12.30 -7.07
N ALA A 53 -5.72 -11.84 -6.02
CA ALA A 53 -7.14 -12.02 -5.83
C ALA A 53 -7.75 -10.78 -5.17
N CYS A 54 -9.04 -10.58 -5.43
CA CYS A 54 -9.84 -9.53 -4.81
C CYS A 54 -10.46 -9.99 -3.49
N PHE A 55 -10.73 -9.04 -2.60
CA PHE A 55 -11.43 -9.23 -1.34
C PHE A 55 -12.26 -7.99 -1.00
N ARG A 56 -13.35 -8.15 -0.25
CA ARG A 56 -14.23 -7.05 0.15
C ARG A 56 -14.21 -6.85 1.65
N VAL A 57 -14.15 -5.59 2.08
CA VAL A 57 -14.13 -5.22 3.49
C VAL A 57 -15.15 -4.11 3.73
N PRO A 58 -16.24 -4.36 4.46
CA PRO A 58 -17.19 -3.32 4.82
C PRO A 58 -16.53 -2.24 5.69
N ALA A 59 -17.04 -1.02 5.62
CA ALA A 59 -16.63 0.07 6.50
C ALA A 59 -16.77 -0.36 7.97
N GLY A 60 -15.78 -0.02 8.80
CA GLY A 60 -15.71 -0.42 10.20
C GLY A 60 -15.16 -1.83 10.45
N HIS A 61 -14.88 -2.62 9.41
CA HIS A 61 -14.27 -3.94 9.56
C HIS A 61 -12.75 -3.84 9.50
N PHE A 62 -12.07 -4.94 9.84
CA PHE A 62 -10.63 -5.07 9.72
C PHE A 62 -10.26 -6.02 8.60
N PHE A 63 -9.14 -5.77 7.96
CA PHE A 63 -8.48 -6.76 7.12
C PHE A 63 -7.02 -6.90 7.50
N ARG A 64 -6.52 -8.14 7.47
CA ARG A 64 -5.16 -8.50 7.82
C ARG A 64 -4.51 -9.18 6.62
N ILE A 65 -3.29 -8.76 6.30
CA ILE A 65 -2.43 -9.44 5.32
C ILE A 65 -1.33 -10.16 6.11
N SER A 66 -1.24 -11.46 5.96
CA SER A 66 -0.32 -12.33 6.72
C SER A 66 0.66 -13.07 5.81
N SER A 67 1.93 -13.15 6.22
CA SER A 67 2.90 -14.11 5.69
C SER A 67 2.66 -15.48 6.34
N ILE A 68 2.53 -16.55 5.54
CA ILE A 68 2.09 -17.87 6.04
C ILE A 68 3.08 -19.01 5.80
N GLU A 69 3.71 -19.10 4.62
CA GLU A 69 4.59 -20.22 4.27
C GLU A 69 6.06 -19.83 4.15
N GLY A 70 6.32 -18.63 3.64
CA GLY A 70 7.67 -18.08 3.49
C GLY A 70 7.65 -16.56 3.32
N PRO A 71 8.83 -15.94 3.25
CA PRO A 71 8.94 -14.50 3.08
C PRO A 71 8.43 -14.10 1.69
N GLN A 72 7.42 -13.24 1.65
CA GLN A 72 6.76 -12.82 0.43
C GLN A 72 6.26 -11.38 0.58
N VAL A 73 6.54 -10.55 -0.41
CA VAL A 73 5.99 -9.18 -0.50
C VAL A 73 4.68 -9.17 -1.28
N GLY A 74 3.82 -8.19 -0.99
CA GLY A 74 2.51 -8.06 -1.62
C GLY A 74 2.26 -6.66 -2.17
N ASP A 75 1.77 -6.59 -3.41
CA ASP A 75 1.35 -5.33 -4.04
C ASP A 75 -0.15 -5.13 -3.82
N LEU A 76 -0.52 -4.13 -3.01
CA LEU A 76 -1.92 -3.85 -2.65
C LEU A 76 -2.49 -2.67 -3.44
N ASN A 77 -3.69 -2.88 -4.00
CA ASN A 77 -4.58 -1.82 -4.47
C ASN A 77 -5.86 -1.81 -3.64
N LEU A 78 -6.40 -0.61 -3.40
CA LEU A 78 -7.69 -0.41 -2.74
C LEU A 78 -8.56 0.51 -3.60
N TRP A 79 -9.82 0.14 -3.75
CA TRP A 79 -10.89 0.95 -4.33
C TRP A 79 -12.02 1.11 -3.33
N ASN A 80 -12.81 2.17 -3.46
CA ASN A 80 -14.14 2.19 -2.88
C ASN A 80 -14.97 1.09 -3.57
N SER A 81 -15.59 0.20 -2.80
CA SER A 81 -16.40 -0.91 -3.32
C SER A 81 -17.52 -0.48 -4.27
N ASN A 82 -18.00 0.75 -4.12
CA ASN A 82 -19.13 1.28 -4.87
C ASN A 82 -18.71 2.27 -5.98
N ASP A 83 -17.42 2.62 -6.08
CA ASP A 83 -16.89 3.54 -7.10
C ASP A 83 -15.38 3.32 -7.33
N LEU A 84 -15.01 2.58 -8.38
CA LEU A 84 -13.60 2.31 -8.72
C LEU A 84 -12.81 3.55 -9.17
N SER A 85 -13.46 4.70 -9.36
CA SER A 85 -12.74 5.95 -9.62
C SER A 85 -12.10 6.50 -8.34
N GLU A 86 -12.69 6.21 -7.17
CA GLU A 86 -12.08 6.44 -5.87
C GLU A 86 -11.17 5.27 -5.51
N ARG A 87 -9.86 5.52 -5.53
CA ARG A 87 -8.84 4.48 -5.33
C ARG A 87 -7.67 5.01 -4.53
N PHE A 88 -6.84 4.10 -4.02
CA PHE A 88 -5.68 4.49 -3.23
C PHE A 88 -4.73 5.38 -4.02
N TYR A 89 -4.18 6.37 -3.31
CA TYR A 89 -3.27 7.35 -3.86
C TYR A 89 -1.97 7.38 -3.06
N SER A 90 -1.03 6.54 -3.49
CA SER A 90 0.32 6.45 -2.91
C SER A 90 1.00 7.81 -2.85
N GLY A 91 0.89 8.62 -3.90
CA GLY A 91 1.53 9.94 -3.98
C GLY A 91 1.15 10.88 -2.84
N LYS A 92 -0.15 10.98 -2.51
CA LYS A 92 -0.58 11.86 -1.42
C LYS A 92 -0.39 11.22 -0.05
N SER A 93 -0.55 9.90 0.06
CA SER A 93 -0.20 9.17 1.30
C SER A 93 1.28 9.35 1.63
N ARG A 94 2.16 9.27 0.64
CA ARG A 94 3.60 9.52 0.75
C ARG A 94 3.93 10.93 1.19
N ALA A 95 3.22 11.92 0.62
CA ALA A 95 3.45 13.31 0.99
C ALA A 95 3.04 13.61 2.43
N LEU A 96 1.98 12.95 2.94
CA LEU A 96 1.45 13.18 4.28
C LEU A 96 2.20 12.38 5.36
N HIS A 97 2.65 11.16 5.05
CA HIS A 97 3.20 10.22 6.05
C HIS A 97 4.68 9.91 5.85
N GLY A 98 5.17 9.92 4.62
CA GLY A 98 6.57 9.61 4.30
C GLY A 98 6.71 8.50 3.27
N THR A 99 7.93 7.96 3.12
CA THR A 99 8.22 6.98 2.06
C THR A 99 7.55 5.62 2.28
N HIS A 100 7.20 5.31 3.52
CA HIS A 100 6.64 4.04 3.97
C HIS A 100 5.52 4.31 4.97
N LEU A 101 4.62 3.34 5.15
CA LEU A 101 3.50 3.44 6.09
C LEU A 101 3.62 2.46 7.26
N THR A 102 3.21 2.87 8.46
CA THR A 102 3.09 2.00 9.64
C THR A 102 1.88 2.39 10.51
N VAL A 103 1.77 1.84 11.72
CA VAL A 103 0.64 2.01 12.64
C VAL A 103 0.25 3.49 12.82
N GLY A 104 -1.05 3.77 12.71
CA GLY A 104 -1.61 5.11 12.82
C GLY A 104 -1.67 5.89 11.51
N GLU A 105 -0.93 5.45 10.50
CA GLU A 105 -0.94 6.09 9.20
C GLU A 105 -2.02 5.50 8.30
N ARG A 106 -2.32 6.22 7.22
CA ARG A 106 -3.52 6.01 6.42
C ARG A 106 -3.21 5.87 4.95
N MET A 107 -3.92 4.97 4.30
CA MET A 107 -4.05 4.91 2.85
C MET A 107 -5.11 5.92 2.41
N TRP A 108 -4.70 7.01 1.77
CA TRP A 108 -5.60 8.07 1.31
C TRP A 108 -6.10 7.82 -0.11
N SER A 109 -7.34 8.21 -0.39
CA SER A 109 -7.91 8.13 -1.72
C SER A 109 -7.43 9.23 -2.66
N SER A 110 -7.55 8.98 -3.97
CA SER A 110 -7.22 9.90 -5.05
C SER A 110 -8.10 11.14 -5.05
N PHE A 111 -7.64 12.18 -5.74
CA PHE A 111 -8.52 13.31 -6.03
C PHE A 111 -9.70 12.86 -6.91
N PRO A 112 -10.89 13.42 -6.71
CA PRO A 112 -11.20 14.56 -5.83
C PRO A 112 -11.60 14.16 -4.40
N THR A 113 -11.69 12.88 -4.06
CA THR A 113 -12.32 12.44 -2.80
C THR A 113 -11.41 12.61 -1.58
N LEU A 114 -10.09 12.46 -1.74
CA LEU A 114 -9.06 12.63 -0.70
C LEU A 114 -9.58 12.45 0.74
N ARG A 115 -9.83 11.21 1.10
CA ARG A 115 -10.23 10.77 2.44
C ARG A 115 -9.49 9.50 2.83
N PRO A 116 -9.41 9.17 4.14
CA PRO A 116 -8.90 7.87 4.57
C PRO A 116 -9.72 6.73 3.97
N MET A 117 -9.05 5.76 3.34
CA MET A 117 -9.64 4.51 2.88
C MET A 117 -9.44 3.40 3.93
N ALA A 118 -8.23 3.35 4.48
CA ALA A 118 -7.85 2.42 5.53
C ALA A 118 -6.82 3.06 6.48
N THR A 119 -6.85 2.67 7.74
CA THR A 119 -5.87 3.06 8.77
C THR A 119 -5.13 1.83 9.26
N ILE A 120 -3.80 1.86 9.32
CA ILE A 120 -3.00 0.73 9.83
C ILE A 120 -3.15 0.68 11.35
N THR A 121 -3.59 -0.47 11.87
CA THR A 121 -3.83 -0.68 13.31
C THR A 121 -2.75 -1.54 13.95
N THR A 122 -2.13 -2.44 13.18
CA THR A 122 -1.06 -3.31 13.65
C THR A 122 -0.03 -3.51 12.54
N ASP A 123 1.24 -3.44 12.93
CA ASP A 123 2.39 -3.76 12.08
C ASP A 123 3.39 -4.58 12.91
N THR A 124 3.51 -5.87 12.62
CA THR A 124 4.46 -6.74 13.35
C THR A 124 5.92 -6.46 12.98
N LEU A 125 6.17 -5.76 11.87
CA LEU A 125 7.49 -5.32 11.41
C LEU A 125 7.78 -3.86 11.77
N GLY A 126 6.91 -3.20 12.53
CA GLY A 126 7.08 -1.80 12.93
C GLY A 126 8.36 -1.52 13.73
N TRP A 127 9.00 -2.55 14.28
CA TRP A 127 10.31 -2.47 14.93
C TRP A 127 11.46 -2.19 13.94
N TYR A 128 11.27 -2.37 12.62
CA TYR A 128 12.33 -2.24 11.61
C TYR A 128 12.86 -0.81 11.51
N GLY A 129 11.97 0.20 11.57
CA GLY A 129 12.35 1.61 11.45
C GLY A 129 12.99 1.95 10.11
N ILE A 130 14.07 2.73 10.13
CA ILE A 130 14.89 3.07 8.95
C ILE A 130 16.29 2.51 9.16
N ASP A 131 16.75 1.64 8.28
CA ASP A 131 18.08 1.03 8.36
C ASP A 131 19.21 1.99 7.90
N GLU A 132 20.47 1.56 8.05
CA GLU A 132 21.66 2.36 7.71
C GLU A 132 21.75 2.78 6.23
N PHE A 133 21.10 2.03 5.33
CA PHE A 133 21.03 2.31 3.89
C PHE A 133 19.86 3.22 3.55
N GLY A 134 18.98 3.50 4.53
CA GLY A 134 17.76 4.26 4.33
C GLY A 134 16.56 3.42 3.95
N GLY A 135 16.61 2.11 4.20
CA GLY A 135 15.55 1.17 3.90
C GLY A 135 14.50 1.09 5.01
N SER A 136 13.25 0.87 4.65
CA SER A 136 12.12 0.57 5.54
C SER A 136 11.16 -0.42 4.88
N VAL A 137 10.14 -0.88 5.61
CA VAL A 137 9.09 -1.80 5.10
C VAL A 137 7.78 -1.08 4.80
N HIS A 138 6.93 -1.64 3.93
CA HIS A 138 5.59 -1.13 3.58
C HIS A 138 5.62 0.17 2.77
N ASP A 139 6.29 0.13 1.62
CA ASP A 139 6.59 1.33 0.86
C ASP A 139 5.39 1.88 0.05
N VAL A 140 5.39 3.20 -0.11
CA VAL A 140 4.48 3.95 -1.02
C VAL A 140 5.29 4.81 -2.00
N ILE A 141 6.51 4.38 -2.31
CA ILE A 141 7.46 5.07 -3.21
C ILE A 141 7.61 4.36 -4.54
N GLY A 142 7.41 3.05 -4.58
CA GLY A 142 7.31 2.27 -5.81
C GLY A 142 5.98 2.48 -6.54
N THR A 143 5.88 1.91 -7.73
CA THR A 143 4.65 1.89 -8.54
C THR A 143 4.01 0.50 -8.50
N ARG A 144 4.72 -0.49 -9.04
CA ARG A 144 4.50 -1.95 -9.08
C ARG A 144 5.42 -2.54 -10.13
N CYS A 145 5.81 -3.82 -10.02
CA CYS A 145 6.44 -4.47 -11.18
C CYS A 145 5.41 -4.60 -12.32
N ASP A 146 5.84 -4.28 -13.54
CA ASP A 146 4.96 -4.18 -14.70
C ASP A 146 5.59 -4.77 -15.97
N PRO A 147 4.78 -5.32 -16.90
CA PRO A 147 5.30 -5.95 -18.11
C PRO A 147 5.91 -4.93 -19.10
N TYR A 148 5.53 -3.65 -19.02
CA TYR A 148 5.98 -2.61 -19.95
C TYR A 148 7.42 -2.22 -19.69
N THR A 149 7.80 -2.06 -18.42
CA THR A 149 9.17 -1.81 -17.99
C THR A 149 10.06 -3.02 -18.29
N GLY A 150 9.56 -4.25 -18.07
CA GLY A 150 10.26 -5.48 -18.48
C GLY A 150 10.48 -5.54 -20.00
N ASN A 151 9.49 -5.14 -20.79
CA ASN A 151 9.64 -5.05 -22.24
C ASN A 151 10.65 -3.95 -22.66
N LEU A 152 10.57 -2.78 -22.04
CA LEU A 152 11.47 -1.65 -22.32
C LEU A 152 12.94 -1.98 -22.02
N LEU A 153 13.22 -2.61 -20.88
CA LEU A 153 14.58 -2.83 -20.40
C LEU A 153 15.20 -4.14 -20.93
N SER A 154 14.39 -5.17 -21.19
CA SER A 154 14.88 -6.53 -21.51
C SER A 154 14.23 -7.15 -22.74
N GLY A 155 13.26 -6.49 -23.38
CA GLY A 155 12.54 -7.01 -24.55
C GLY A 155 11.61 -8.19 -24.24
N THR A 156 11.34 -8.48 -22.97
CA THR A 156 10.57 -9.67 -22.55
C THR A 156 9.06 -9.41 -22.56
N HIS A 157 8.28 -10.49 -22.71
CA HIS A 157 6.83 -10.50 -22.49
C HIS A 157 6.50 -11.39 -21.28
N TYR A 158 6.68 -10.85 -20.08
CA TYR A 158 6.38 -11.57 -18.84
C TYR A 158 4.98 -11.21 -18.34
N HIS A 159 4.15 -12.21 -18.04
CA HIS A 159 2.71 -12.03 -17.77
C HIS A 159 2.31 -12.14 -16.30
N HIS A 160 3.28 -12.35 -15.39
CA HIS A 160 3.05 -12.55 -13.96
C HIS A 160 3.56 -11.40 -13.09
N CYS A 161 3.88 -10.25 -13.69
CA CYS A 161 4.07 -9.00 -12.96
C CYS A 161 2.83 -8.63 -12.14
N CYS A 162 3.02 -7.96 -10.99
CA CYS A 162 1.95 -7.49 -10.12
C CYS A 162 0.92 -6.65 -10.88
N HIS A 163 1.36 -5.79 -11.80
CA HIS A 163 0.47 -5.05 -12.69
C HIS A 163 -0.52 -5.97 -13.43
N SER A 164 -0.02 -6.99 -14.13
CA SER A 164 -0.85 -7.94 -14.86
C SER A 164 -1.71 -8.82 -13.95
N ASN A 165 -1.20 -9.17 -12.75
CA ASN A 165 -1.95 -9.94 -11.77
C ASN A 165 -3.16 -9.14 -11.27
N LEU A 166 -2.97 -7.87 -10.90
CA LEU A 166 -4.03 -6.98 -10.41
C LEU A 166 -5.10 -6.72 -11.49
N ILE A 167 -4.69 -6.54 -12.76
CA ILE A 167 -5.64 -6.38 -13.88
C ILE A 167 -6.56 -7.60 -13.97
N ARG A 168 -5.98 -8.80 -13.97
CA ARG A 168 -6.76 -10.04 -14.08
C ARG A 168 -7.69 -10.23 -12.90
N ALA A 169 -7.20 -10.03 -11.68
CA ALA A 169 -8.03 -10.16 -10.48
C ALA A 169 -9.22 -9.18 -10.49
N LEU A 170 -8.97 -7.91 -10.84
CA LEU A 170 -10.03 -6.91 -10.92
C LEU A 170 -11.05 -7.22 -12.03
N ALA A 171 -10.57 -7.63 -13.21
CA ALA A 171 -11.43 -8.01 -14.33
C ALA A 171 -12.30 -9.23 -13.99
N GLU A 172 -11.73 -10.25 -13.36
CA GLU A 172 -12.44 -11.45 -12.91
C GLU A 172 -13.51 -11.12 -11.86
N ASP A 173 -13.20 -10.27 -10.88
CA ASP A 173 -14.12 -9.88 -9.80
C ASP A 173 -15.28 -8.99 -10.28
N THR A 174 -15.03 -8.12 -11.26
CA THR A 174 -16.00 -7.11 -11.73
C THR A 174 -16.72 -7.50 -13.02
N GLY A 175 -16.22 -8.51 -13.74
CA GLY A 175 -16.69 -8.88 -15.08
C GLY A 175 -16.25 -7.92 -16.19
N MET A 176 -15.36 -6.98 -15.91
CA MET A 176 -14.78 -6.07 -16.91
C MET A 176 -13.83 -6.82 -17.85
N SER A 177 -13.62 -6.27 -19.05
CA SER A 177 -12.48 -6.70 -19.87
C SER A 177 -11.15 -6.24 -19.26
N TYR A 178 -10.04 -6.90 -19.62
CA TYR A 178 -8.71 -6.48 -19.16
C TYR A 178 -8.37 -5.03 -19.53
N ALA A 179 -8.80 -4.58 -20.71
CA ALA A 179 -8.58 -3.22 -21.17
C ALA A 179 -9.37 -2.17 -20.36
N GLU A 180 -10.54 -2.55 -19.82
CA GLU A 180 -11.33 -1.70 -18.93
C GLU A 180 -10.78 -1.70 -17.49
N ALA A 181 -10.30 -2.86 -17.01
CA ALA A 181 -9.74 -2.99 -15.67
C ALA A 181 -8.37 -2.30 -15.51
N GLU A 182 -7.52 -2.32 -16.54
CA GLU A 182 -6.16 -1.81 -16.47
C GLU A 182 -6.03 -0.33 -16.04
N PRO A 183 -6.83 0.62 -16.56
CA PRO A 183 -6.81 2.01 -16.10
C PRO A 183 -7.17 2.21 -14.62
N HIS A 184 -7.85 1.25 -13.98
CA HIS A 184 -8.18 1.29 -12.56
C HIS A 184 -7.04 0.81 -11.66
N VAL A 185 -6.12 -0.02 -12.18
CA VAL A 185 -4.92 -0.46 -11.45
C VAL A 185 -3.96 0.72 -11.28
N HIS A 186 -3.53 0.94 -10.04
CA HIS A 186 -2.81 2.14 -9.63
C HIS A 186 -1.54 1.79 -8.85
N ASP A 187 -0.76 2.81 -8.50
CA ASP A 187 0.45 2.63 -7.70
C ASP A 187 0.11 2.04 -6.34
N VAL A 188 0.91 1.07 -5.91
CA VAL A 188 0.56 0.14 -4.82
C VAL A 188 1.04 0.64 -3.46
N LEU A 189 0.51 0.01 -2.41
CA LEU A 189 1.28 -0.18 -1.17
C LEU A 189 2.08 -1.48 -1.32
N ASN A 190 3.41 -1.40 -1.21
CA ASN A 190 4.30 -2.56 -1.26
C ASN A 190 4.42 -3.20 0.12
N VAL A 191 3.42 -4.00 0.49
CA VAL A 191 3.34 -4.68 1.80
C VAL A 191 4.54 -5.62 1.97
N PHE A 192 5.21 -5.52 3.12
CA PHE A 192 6.41 -6.27 3.51
C PHE A 192 7.69 -5.96 2.71
N MET A 193 7.61 -5.28 1.58
CA MET A 193 8.79 -4.98 0.75
C MET A 193 9.72 -4.02 1.48
N CYS A 194 11.03 -4.31 1.49
CA CYS A 194 12.04 -3.46 2.12
C CYS A 194 12.77 -2.62 1.07
N THR A 195 12.54 -1.30 1.06
CA THR A 195 12.99 -0.42 -0.03
C THR A 195 13.42 0.95 0.48
N GLY A 196 14.02 1.76 -0.39
CA GLY A 196 14.44 3.11 -0.06
C GLY A 196 15.06 3.85 -1.23
N PHE A 197 15.68 4.99 -0.93
CA PHE A 197 16.48 5.75 -1.90
C PHE A 197 17.94 5.79 -1.45
N THR A 198 18.86 5.42 -2.34
CA THR A 198 20.30 5.45 -2.05
C THR A 198 20.75 6.85 -1.65
N ARG A 199 21.64 6.95 -0.66
CA ARG A 199 22.02 8.26 -0.08
C ARG A 199 23.01 9.05 -0.93
N ASP A 200 23.71 8.36 -1.83
CA ASP A 200 24.70 8.92 -2.73
C ASP A 200 24.10 9.41 -4.06
N THR A 201 23.11 8.69 -4.60
CA THR A 201 22.57 8.89 -5.95
C THR A 201 21.07 9.12 -6.00
N GLY A 202 20.34 8.86 -4.92
CA GLY A 202 18.88 9.02 -4.87
C GLY A 202 18.11 7.97 -5.69
N GLN A 203 18.73 6.84 -6.03
CA GLN A 203 18.10 5.77 -6.80
C GLN A 203 17.24 4.89 -5.91
N TYR A 204 16.11 4.42 -6.43
CA TYR A 204 15.25 3.45 -5.75
C TYR A 204 15.98 2.10 -5.63
N PHE A 205 15.95 1.50 -4.43
CA PHE A 205 16.53 0.18 -4.19
C PHE A 205 15.54 -0.73 -3.46
N MET A 206 15.75 -2.02 -3.59
CA MET A 206 15.13 -3.07 -2.77
C MET A 206 16.19 -3.93 -2.10
N LYS A 207 15.79 -4.66 -1.06
CA LYS A 207 16.58 -5.70 -0.41
C LYS A 207 15.66 -6.79 0.15
N ALA A 208 16.24 -7.93 0.50
CA ALA A 208 15.54 -9.04 1.12
C ALA A 208 14.65 -8.56 2.28
N SER A 209 13.35 -8.87 2.19
CA SER A 209 12.38 -8.49 3.21
C SER A 209 12.69 -9.12 4.57
N PRO A 210 12.49 -8.38 5.68
CA PRO A 210 12.60 -8.95 7.02
C PRO A 210 11.41 -9.85 7.38
N VAL A 211 10.33 -9.87 6.58
CA VAL A 211 9.10 -10.61 6.87
C VAL A 211 9.34 -12.10 7.05
N ARG A 212 8.65 -12.72 8.00
CA ARG A 212 8.66 -14.18 8.23
C ARG A 212 7.22 -14.69 8.37
N PRO A 213 6.99 -16.00 8.16
CA PRO A 213 5.71 -16.61 8.48
C PRO A 213 5.24 -16.25 9.90
N GLY A 214 4.02 -15.73 10.01
CA GLY A 214 3.43 -15.18 11.23
C GLY A 214 3.41 -13.66 11.31
N ASP A 215 4.27 -12.96 10.54
CA ASP A 215 4.19 -11.51 10.41
C ASP A 215 2.93 -11.08 9.67
N HIS A 216 2.38 -9.93 10.08
CA HIS A 216 1.20 -9.37 9.45
C HIS A 216 1.15 -7.84 9.53
N LEU A 217 0.43 -7.26 8.56
CA LEU A 217 -0.01 -5.88 8.55
C LEU A 217 -1.54 -5.86 8.59
N GLU A 218 -2.12 -5.16 9.57
CA GLU A 218 -3.56 -5.11 9.77
C GLU A 218 -4.09 -3.68 9.67
N PHE A 219 -5.28 -3.57 9.09
CA PHE A 219 -5.93 -2.33 8.76
C PHE A 219 -7.36 -2.31 9.28
N PHE A 220 -7.80 -1.12 9.67
CA PHE A 220 -9.20 -0.77 9.82
C PHE A 220 -9.71 -0.15 8.51
N ALA A 221 -10.83 -0.64 7.97
CA ALA A 221 -11.45 -0.11 6.77
C ALA A 221 -12.33 1.11 7.12
N GLU A 222 -11.91 2.29 6.65
CA GLU A 222 -12.60 3.55 6.94
C GLU A 222 -13.87 3.70 6.08
N ILE A 223 -13.88 3.09 4.90
CA ILE A 223 -15.00 3.04 3.94
C ILE A 223 -15.23 1.59 3.50
N ASP A 224 -16.26 1.32 2.69
CA ASP A 224 -16.40 0.03 2.03
C ASP A 224 -15.29 -0.14 0.98
N LEU A 225 -14.48 -1.19 1.10
CA LEU A 225 -13.30 -1.41 0.27
C LEU A 225 -13.46 -2.65 -0.62
N LEU A 226 -13.08 -2.48 -1.88
CA LEU A 226 -12.61 -3.56 -2.72
C LEU A 226 -11.08 -3.52 -2.66
N GLY A 227 -10.47 -4.54 -2.09
CA GLY A 227 -9.02 -4.72 -2.13
C GLY A 227 -8.64 -5.73 -3.22
N ALA A 228 -7.47 -5.55 -3.82
CA ALA A 228 -6.78 -6.60 -4.57
C ALA A 228 -5.33 -6.66 -4.13
N LEU A 229 -4.84 -7.86 -3.84
CA LEU A 229 -3.47 -8.10 -3.41
C LEU A 229 -2.81 -9.05 -4.40
N SER A 230 -1.64 -8.68 -4.93
CA SER A 230 -0.79 -9.57 -5.72
C SER A 230 0.36 -10.09 -4.87
N ALA A 231 0.58 -11.41 -4.85
CA ALA A 231 1.83 -11.99 -4.36
C ALA A 231 2.92 -11.81 -5.43
N CYS A 232 3.86 -10.90 -5.16
CA CYS A 232 4.84 -10.44 -6.14
C CYS A 232 5.75 -11.57 -6.64
N PRO A 233 6.04 -11.67 -7.96
CA PRO A 233 6.96 -12.68 -8.49
C PRO A 233 8.42 -12.49 -8.04
N GLY A 234 8.75 -11.36 -7.42
CA GLY A 234 10.07 -11.14 -6.80
C GLY A 234 10.25 -11.85 -5.45
N GLY A 235 9.23 -12.55 -4.94
CA GLY A 235 9.30 -13.25 -3.65
C GLY A 235 9.51 -12.28 -2.47
N ASP A 236 10.64 -12.41 -1.79
CA ASP A 236 11.08 -11.49 -0.72
C ASP A 236 11.89 -10.29 -1.22
N CYS A 237 12.06 -10.15 -2.55
CA CYS A 237 12.87 -9.12 -3.21
C CYS A 237 14.37 -9.17 -2.87
N SER A 238 14.92 -10.36 -2.59
CA SER A 238 16.35 -10.58 -2.36
C SER A 238 17.22 -10.62 -3.63
N SER A 239 16.62 -10.79 -4.81
CA SER A 239 17.34 -11.01 -6.08
C SER A 239 17.03 -9.93 -7.12
N GLU A 240 16.08 -10.20 -8.03
CA GLU A 240 15.76 -9.36 -9.20
C GLU A 240 14.24 -9.18 -9.34
N HIS A 241 13.82 -8.18 -10.12
CA HIS A 241 12.42 -7.93 -10.45
C HIS A 241 11.95 -8.77 -11.64
N SER A 242 10.66 -9.14 -11.67
CA SER A 242 9.97 -9.69 -12.85
C SER A 242 10.57 -11.00 -13.41
N SER A 243 11.01 -11.91 -12.53
CA SER A 243 11.52 -13.22 -12.90
C SER A 243 10.73 -14.36 -12.24
N ASP A 244 10.94 -15.59 -12.72
CA ASP A 244 10.41 -16.81 -12.09
C ASP A 244 11.41 -17.48 -11.14
N GLU A 245 12.62 -16.93 -11.01
CA GLU A 245 13.70 -17.53 -10.24
C GLU A 245 13.51 -17.41 -8.73
N ALA A 246 12.83 -16.36 -8.27
CA ALA A 246 12.59 -16.14 -6.85
C ALA A 246 11.66 -17.22 -6.26
N ALA A 247 12.00 -17.69 -5.06
CA ALA A 247 11.08 -18.46 -4.25
C ALA A 247 9.89 -17.57 -3.88
N CYS A 248 8.69 -17.95 -4.35
CA CYS A 248 7.46 -17.21 -4.11
C CYS A 248 6.52 -18.06 -3.26
N TYR A 249 5.80 -17.40 -2.37
CA TYR A 249 4.90 -18.02 -1.41
C TYR A 249 3.52 -17.36 -1.48
N PRO A 250 2.46 -18.03 -1.02
CA PRO A 250 1.16 -17.39 -0.90
C PRO A 250 1.14 -16.34 0.22
N LEU A 251 0.20 -15.39 0.10
CA LEU A 251 -0.19 -14.47 1.17
C LEU A 251 -1.63 -14.80 1.58
N LEU A 252 -1.97 -14.55 2.85
CA LEU A 252 -3.33 -14.73 3.35
C LEU A 252 -3.95 -13.37 3.68
N VAL A 253 -5.14 -13.11 3.16
CA VAL A 253 -5.98 -11.99 3.60
C VAL A 253 -7.11 -12.53 4.46
N GLU A 254 -7.31 -11.96 5.65
CA GLU A 254 -8.43 -12.29 6.54
C GLU A 254 -9.25 -11.04 6.83
N VAL A 255 -10.58 -11.18 6.91
CA VAL A 255 -11.50 -10.08 7.25
C VAL A 255 -12.14 -10.36 8.61
N PHE A 256 -12.24 -9.33 9.45
CA PHE A 256 -12.82 -9.43 10.79
C PHE A 256 -13.88 -8.35 11.02
N ALA A 257 -15.04 -8.76 11.53
CA ALA A 257 -16.14 -7.86 11.89
C ALA A 257 -16.13 -7.61 13.41
N PRO A 258 -16.05 -6.36 13.87
CA PRO A 258 -16.15 -6.04 15.29
C PRO A 258 -17.56 -6.31 15.83
N ALA A 259 -17.66 -6.56 17.14
CA ALA A 259 -18.96 -6.76 17.78
C ALA A 259 -19.83 -5.47 17.67
N PRO A 260 -21.16 -5.59 17.52
CA PRO A 260 -22.05 -4.43 17.49
C PRO A 260 -21.87 -3.49 18.68
N GLY A 261 -21.87 -2.18 18.43
CA GLY A 261 -21.74 -1.13 19.46
C GLY A 261 -20.30 -0.75 19.83
N THR A 262 -19.28 -1.49 19.37
CA THR A 262 -17.86 -1.18 19.69
C THR A 262 -17.30 0.01 18.91
N LEU A 263 -18.00 0.48 17.88
CA LEU A 263 -17.69 1.67 17.08
C LEU A 263 -18.73 2.78 17.29
N ASP A 264 -19.45 2.78 18.42
CA ASP A 264 -20.45 3.81 18.70
C ASP A 264 -19.84 5.22 18.64
N GLY A 265 -20.44 6.09 17.82
CA GLY A 265 -19.98 7.45 17.59
C GLY A 265 -18.91 7.60 16.49
N TRP A 266 -18.32 6.50 16.01
CA TRP A 266 -17.49 6.54 14.81
C TRP A 266 -18.36 6.75 13.56
N GLN A 267 -17.82 7.49 12.59
CA GLN A 267 -18.45 7.71 11.30
C GLN A 267 -17.40 7.52 10.21
N SER A 268 -17.78 6.80 9.15
CA SER A 268 -16.98 6.71 7.93
C SER A 268 -16.67 8.13 7.40
N PRO A 269 -15.41 8.41 6.99
CA PRO A 269 -15.00 9.76 6.66
C PRO A 269 -15.74 10.27 5.41
N PRO A 270 -16.23 11.52 5.42
CA PRO A 270 -16.83 12.11 4.24
C PRO A 270 -15.76 12.34 3.16
N VAL A 271 -16.19 12.46 1.91
CA VAL A 271 -15.33 12.95 0.82
C VAL A 271 -14.87 14.38 1.11
N ASN A 272 -13.75 14.78 0.49
CA ASN A 272 -13.14 16.08 0.68
C ASN A 272 -14.12 17.23 0.38
N GLY A 273 -14.16 18.21 1.29
CA GLY A 273 -15.09 19.35 1.22
C GLY A 273 -14.66 20.51 0.33
N TYR A 274 -13.53 20.40 -0.40
CA TYR A 274 -13.13 21.45 -1.33
C TYR A 274 -14.21 21.70 -2.39
N ASN A 275 -14.55 22.96 -2.63
CA ASN A 275 -15.71 23.35 -3.46
C ASN A 275 -15.58 23.03 -4.97
N ARG A 276 -14.39 22.63 -5.42
CA ARG A 276 -14.06 22.28 -6.82
C ARG A 276 -14.38 23.36 -7.85
N GLN A 277 -14.49 24.62 -7.43
CA GLN A 277 -14.76 25.71 -8.37
C GLN A 277 -13.52 26.09 -9.19
N HIS A 278 -12.32 25.86 -8.64
CA HIS A 278 -11.03 26.17 -9.26
C HIS A 278 -10.93 27.62 -9.76
N LYS A 279 -11.63 28.53 -9.08
CA LYS A 279 -11.71 29.95 -9.36
C LYS A 279 -11.51 30.70 -8.06
N ASP A 280 -10.96 31.91 -8.17
CA ASP A 280 -10.83 32.87 -7.08
C ASP A 280 -12.16 33.54 -6.74
#